data_AF-A0A8G0ZYT9-F1
#
_entry.id   AF-A0A8G0ZYT9-F1
#
_cell.length_a   1.000
_cell.length_b   1.000
_cell.length_c   1.000
_cell.angle_alpha   90.00
_cell.angle_beta   90.00
_cell.angle_gamma   90.00
#
_symmetry.space_group_name_H-M   'P 1'
#
loop_
_entity.id
_entity.type
_entity.pdbx_description
1 polymer ?
#
loop_
_entity_poly.entity_id
_entity_poly.type
_entity_poly.pdbx_seq_one_letter_code
_entity_poly.pdbx_strand_id
1 'polypeptide(L)'
;MTDYQELAEIADRLLEEADEDDERLVRLLDGLSEDLRLELLTSDLLNAYQAYLYFFREEPGGELQAERLMLTPASETLRGVFFDEADIFELVFLVGKDGAVVEVTDGEQTYERFTGKGARDRAVDYVYEKLA
;
A
#
# COMPACT_ATOMS: atom_id res chain seq x y z
N MET A 1 -3.86 -20.09 -2.68
CA MET A 1 -2.46 -20.14 -3.11
C MET A 1 -2.41 -20.58 -4.55
N THR A 2 -2.49 -19.58 -5.41
CA THR A 2 -2.30 -19.68 -6.84
C THR A 2 -0.84 -20.03 -7.12
N ASP A 3 -0.56 -20.74 -8.20
CA ASP A 3 0.83 -20.94 -8.62
C ASP A 3 1.46 -19.60 -9.02
N TYR A 4 2.76 -19.40 -8.76
CA TYR A 4 3.41 -18.11 -9.02
C TYR A 4 3.40 -17.76 -10.51
N GLN A 5 3.54 -18.75 -11.41
CA GLN A 5 3.50 -18.50 -12.85
C GLN A 5 2.09 -18.06 -13.28
N GLU A 6 1.06 -18.71 -12.75
CA GLU A 6 -0.33 -18.32 -13.00
C GLU A 6 -0.62 -16.92 -12.46
N LEU A 7 -0.11 -16.59 -11.27
CA LEU A 7 -0.22 -15.25 -10.67
C LEU A 7 0.46 -14.18 -11.54
N ALA A 8 1.64 -14.49 -12.09
CA ALA A 8 2.37 -13.60 -12.99
C ALA A 8 1.61 -13.37 -14.31
N GLU A 9 1.05 -14.43 -14.92
CA GLU A 9 0.23 -14.30 -16.13
C GLU A 9 -1.05 -13.48 -15.91
N ILE A 10 -1.59 -13.48 -14.69
CA ILE A 10 -2.71 -12.63 -14.30
C ILE A 10 -2.24 -11.19 -14.12
N ALA A 11 -1.12 -10.96 -13.43
CA ALA A 11 -0.55 -9.63 -13.24
C ALA A 11 -0.21 -8.94 -14.56
N ASP A 12 0.48 -9.63 -15.47
CA ASP A 12 0.86 -9.11 -16.78
C ASP A 12 -0.37 -8.66 -17.58
N ARG A 13 -1.43 -9.48 -17.58
CA ARG A 13 -2.69 -9.14 -18.25
C ARG A 13 -3.37 -7.93 -17.64
N LEU A 14 -3.41 -7.84 -16.31
CA LEU A 14 -4.00 -6.69 -15.62
C LEU A 14 -3.25 -5.40 -15.92
N LEU A 15 -1.91 -5.46 -15.94
CA LEU A 15 -1.05 -4.32 -16.26
C LEU A 15 -1.19 -3.89 -17.72
N GLU A 16 -1.26 -4.85 -18.66
CA GLU A 16 -1.53 -4.57 -20.08
C GLU A 16 -2.93 -3.96 -20.27
N GLU A 17 -3.95 -4.50 -19.60
CA GLU A 17 -5.30 -3.95 -19.64
C GLU A 17 -5.41 -2.58 -18.97
N ALA A 18 -4.57 -2.29 -17.97
CA ALA A 18 -4.54 -1.00 -17.29
C ALA A 18 -3.92 0.11 -18.15
N ASP A 19 -2.99 -0.21 -19.05
CA ASP A 19 -2.37 0.74 -19.99
C ASP A 19 -1.76 1.97 -19.28
N GLU A 20 -0.87 1.71 -18.30
CA GLU A 20 -0.21 2.73 -17.46
C GLU A 20 -1.15 3.57 -16.56
N ASP A 21 -2.46 3.26 -16.53
CA ASP A 21 -3.44 3.90 -15.65
C ASP A 21 -3.65 3.08 -14.36
N ASP A 22 -3.01 3.51 -13.27
CA ASP A 22 -3.12 2.83 -11.97
C ASP A 22 -4.55 2.89 -11.38
N GLU A 23 -5.35 3.93 -11.68
CA GLU A 23 -6.77 3.94 -11.26
C GLU A 23 -7.54 2.84 -11.97
N ARG A 24 -7.23 2.61 -13.25
CA ARG A 24 -7.81 1.51 -14.03
C ARG A 24 -7.37 0.16 -13.48
N LEU A 25 -6.10 -0.02 -13.14
CA LEU A 25 -5.60 -1.23 -12.47
C LEU A 25 -6.40 -1.52 -11.18
N VAL A 26 -6.60 -0.50 -10.34
CA VAL A 26 -7.37 -0.63 -9.10
C VAL A 26 -8.81 -1.11 -9.36
N ARG A 27 -9.46 -0.63 -10.42
CA ARG A 27 -10.81 -1.09 -10.82
C ARG A 27 -10.81 -2.52 -11.38
N LEU A 28 -9.75 -2.93 -12.08
CA LEU A 28 -9.61 -4.31 -12.56
C LEU A 28 -9.42 -5.28 -11.40
N LEU A 29 -8.62 -4.89 -10.39
CA LEU A 29 -8.41 -5.65 -9.17
C LEU A 29 -9.72 -5.89 -8.39
N ASP A 30 -10.67 -4.93 -8.40
CA ASP A 30 -11.99 -5.11 -7.77
C ASP A 30 -12.78 -6.30 -8.33
N GLY A 31 -12.53 -6.67 -9.59
CA GLY A 31 -13.19 -7.79 -10.26
C GLY A 31 -12.64 -9.18 -9.90
N LEU A 32 -11.51 -9.25 -9.19
CA LEU A 32 -10.89 -10.51 -8.79
C LEU A 32 -11.52 -11.07 -7.51
N SER A 33 -11.31 -12.37 -7.28
CA SER A 33 -11.59 -12.95 -5.96
C SER A 33 -10.68 -12.33 -4.90
N GLU A 34 -11.17 -12.28 -3.66
CA GLU A 34 -10.44 -11.68 -2.54
C GLU A 34 -9.05 -12.32 -2.33
N ASP A 35 -8.99 -13.66 -2.37
CA ASP A 35 -7.73 -14.40 -2.20
C ASP A 35 -6.70 -14.06 -3.29
N LEU A 36 -7.10 -14.11 -4.57
CA LEU A 36 -6.21 -13.83 -5.70
C LEU A 36 -5.71 -12.38 -5.67
N ARG A 37 -6.61 -11.47 -5.34
CA ARG A 37 -6.30 -10.05 -5.22
C ARG A 37 -5.31 -9.78 -4.10
N LEU A 38 -5.50 -10.40 -2.93
CA LEU A 38 -4.56 -10.26 -1.83
C LEU A 38 -3.20 -10.87 -2.18
N GLU A 39 -3.17 -12.01 -2.87
CA GLU A 39 -1.93 -12.61 -3.38
C GLU A 39 -1.18 -11.62 -4.30
N LEU A 40 -1.86 -10.96 -5.25
CA LEU A 40 -1.25 -9.94 -6.11
C LEU A 40 -0.75 -8.73 -5.31
N LEU A 41 -1.58 -8.17 -4.44
CA LEU A 41 -1.30 -6.96 -3.64
C LEU A 41 -0.21 -7.16 -2.57
N THR A 42 0.28 -8.39 -2.40
CA THR A 42 1.36 -8.75 -1.47
C THR A 42 2.46 -9.56 -2.16
N SER A 43 2.56 -9.47 -3.49
CA SER A 43 3.58 -10.13 -4.32
C SER A 43 4.63 -9.13 -4.85
N ASP A 44 5.67 -9.66 -5.51
CA ASP A 44 6.66 -8.84 -6.24
C ASP A 44 6.18 -8.42 -7.63
N LEU A 45 4.97 -8.81 -8.04
CA LEU A 45 4.42 -8.53 -9.37
C LEU A 45 3.80 -7.14 -9.48
N LEU A 46 3.42 -6.55 -8.35
CA LEU A 46 2.95 -5.18 -8.22
C LEU A 46 3.89 -4.41 -7.29
N ASN A 47 3.90 -3.09 -7.41
CA ASN A 47 4.62 -2.24 -6.47
C ASN A 47 3.72 -1.82 -5.29
N ALA A 48 4.34 -1.32 -4.22
CA ALA A 48 3.64 -0.88 -3.02
C ALA A 48 2.72 0.32 -3.29
N TYR A 49 2.99 1.13 -4.32
CA TYR A 49 2.14 2.26 -4.70
C TYR A 49 0.78 1.78 -5.25
N GLN A 50 0.79 0.79 -6.14
CA GLN A 50 -0.41 0.15 -6.68
C GLN A 50 -1.23 -0.51 -5.57
N ALA A 51 -0.55 -1.17 -4.62
CA ALA A 51 -1.22 -1.71 -3.44
C ALA A 51 -1.83 -0.62 -2.56
N TYR A 52 -1.11 0.48 -2.33
CA TYR A 52 -1.60 1.63 -1.58
C TYR A 52 -2.87 2.22 -2.22
N LEU A 53 -2.83 2.50 -3.53
CA LEU A 53 -3.98 3.02 -4.26
C LEU A 53 -5.19 2.09 -4.16
N TYR A 54 -4.98 0.78 -4.25
CA TYR A 54 -6.06 -0.20 -4.09
C TYR A 54 -6.70 -0.15 -2.71
N PHE A 55 -5.91 -0.10 -1.64
CA PHE A 55 -6.44 -0.17 -0.28
C PHE A 55 -7.02 1.16 0.22
N PHE A 56 -6.38 2.29 -0.09
CA PHE A 56 -6.75 3.60 0.44
C PHE A 56 -7.59 4.44 -0.53
N ARG A 57 -7.60 4.10 -1.83
CA ARG A 57 -8.36 4.81 -2.89
C ARG A 57 -8.01 6.31 -2.95
N GLU A 58 -6.75 6.61 -2.72
CA GLU A 58 -6.15 7.95 -2.73
C GLU A 58 -4.64 7.85 -2.89
N GLU A 59 -4.01 8.95 -3.32
CA GLU A 59 -2.56 9.08 -3.40
C GLU A 59 -1.92 9.17 -2.00
N PRO A 60 -0.69 8.64 -1.82
CA PRO A 60 0.01 8.55 -0.53
C PRO A 60 0.57 9.90 -0.01
N GLY A 61 0.05 11.03 -0.46
CA GLY A 61 0.55 12.37 -0.16
C GLY A 61 1.10 13.07 -1.39
N GLY A 62 2.42 13.23 -1.47
CA GLY A 62 3.11 13.90 -2.59
C GLY A 62 3.96 12.96 -3.45
N GLU A 63 4.67 13.55 -4.40
CA GLU A 63 5.50 12.83 -5.39
C GLU A 63 6.57 11.96 -4.74
N LEU A 64 7.22 12.44 -3.67
CA LEU A 64 8.27 11.69 -2.97
C LEU A 64 7.71 10.43 -2.29
N GLN A 65 6.54 10.53 -1.67
CA GLN A 65 5.85 9.41 -1.03
C GLN A 65 5.45 8.36 -2.08
N ALA A 66 4.91 8.83 -3.21
CA ALA A 66 4.55 7.98 -4.34
C ALA A 66 5.78 7.27 -4.94
N GLU A 67 6.88 7.99 -5.17
CA GLU A 67 8.13 7.44 -5.71
C GLU A 67 8.70 6.32 -4.84
N ARG A 68 8.76 6.54 -3.51
CA ARG A 68 9.22 5.51 -2.56
C ARG A 68 8.42 4.22 -2.68
N LEU A 69 7.10 4.34 -2.79
CA LEU A 69 6.20 3.19 -2.92
C LEU A 69 6.27 2.54 -4.31
N MET A 70 6.47 3.31 -5.38
CA MET A 70 6.65 2.78 -6.74
C MET A 70 7.95 1.99 -6.89
N LEU A 71 9.01 2.36 -6.17
CA LEU A 71 10.30 1.69 -6.18
C LEU A 71 10.36 0.45 -5.27
N THR A 72 9.29 0.18 -4.52
CA THR A 72 9.24 -0.92 -3.55
C THR A 72 8.25 -1.99 -4.00
N PRO A 73 8.60 -3.29 -4.03
CA PRO A 73 7.66 -4.37 -4.31
C PRO A 73 6.53 -4.40 -3.26
N ALA A 74 5.32 -4.78 -3.68
CA ALA A 74 4.17 -4.86 -2.77
C ALA A 74 4.36 -5.92 -1.67
N SER A 75 5.16 -6.97 -1.91
CA SER A 75 5.50 -7.99 -0.92
C SER A 75 6.16 -7.44 0.35
N GLU A 76 6.94 -6.36 0.26
CA GLU A 76 7.60 -5.77 1.41
C GLU A 76 6.60 -5.10 2.37
N THR A 77 5.37 -4.81 1.93
CA THR A 77 4.29 -4.33 2.81
C THR A 77 3.88 -5.35 3.87
N LEU A 78 4.22 -6.64 3.71
CA LEU A 78 4.05 -7.66 4.75
C LEU A 78 4.97 -7.43 5.96
N ARG A 79 6.09 -6.71 5.76
CA ARG A 79 7.05 -6.33 6.80
C ARG A 79 6.97 -4.85 7.17
N GLY A 80 6.40 -4.05 6.28
CA GLY A 80 6.23 -2.61 6.43
C GLY A 80 7.13 -1.84 5.49
N VAL A 81 6.54 -0.88 4.78
CA VAL A 81 7.24 0.02 3.86
C VAL A 81 7.18 1.43 4.41
N PHE A 82 8.32 1.97 4.83
CA PHE A 82 8.45 3.39 5.15
C PHE A 82 8.19 4.22 3.89
N PHE A 83 7.27 5.18 3.98
CA PHE A 83 6.93 6.02 2.83
C PHE A 83 6.86 7.51 3.13
N ASP A 84 6.68 7.91 4.39
CA ASP A 84 6.59 9.32 4.78
C ASP A 84 7.03 9.52 6.24
N GLU A 85 7.32 10.76 6.61
CA GLU A 85 7.67 11.15 7.99
C GLU A 85 6.82 12.33 8.46
N ALA A 86 6.51 12.36 9.76
CA ALA A 86 5.86 13.48 10.43
C ALA A 86 6.64 13.79 11.70
N ASP A 87 7.27 14.97 11.73
CA ASP A 87 8.25 15.35 12.77
C ASP A 87 9.37 14.30 12.92
N ILE A 88 9.47 13.62 14.07
CA ILE A 88 10.46 12.55 14.31
C ILE A 88 9.88 11.14 14.12
N PHE A 89 8.62 11.03 13.70
CA PHE A 89 7.91 9.76 13.57
C PHE A 89 7.84 9.31 12.11
N GLU A 90 7.93 8.01 11.92
CA GLU A 90 7.81 7.35 10.63
C GLU A 90 6.37 6.93 10.36
N LEU A 91 5.92 7.11 9.11
CA LEU A 91 4.70 6.53 8.58
C LEU A 91 5.03 5.31 7.73
N VAL A 92 4.56 4.15 8.17
CA VAL A 92 4.84 2.85 7.56
C VAL A 92 3.56 2.26 6.99
N PHE A 93 3.57 1.89 5.71
CA PHE A 93 2.48 1.19 5.06
C PHE A 93 2.64 -0.33 5.26
N LEU A 94 1.62 -0.96 5.83
CA LEU A 94 1.56 -2.40 6.07
C LEU A 94 0.29 -3.02 5.47
N VAL A 95 0.41 -4.24 4.93
CA VAL A 95 -0.74 -5.06 4.52
C VAL A 95 -0.77 -6.32 5.36
N GLY A 96 -1.88 -6.52 6.07
CA GLY A 96 -2.14 -7.70 6.89
C GLY A 96 -3.40 -8.45 6.45
N LYS A 97 -3.77 -9.47 7.23
CA LYS A 97 -4.96 -10.30 6.96
C LYS A 97 -6.27 -9.51 6.94
N ASP A 98 -6.35 -8.45 7.74
CA ASP A 98 -7.55 -7.62 7.89
C ASP A 98 -7.53 -6.39 6.97
N GLY A 99 -6.57 -6.32 6.04
CA GLY A 99 -6.37 -5.21 5.10
C GLY A 99 -5.13 -4.39 5.40
N ALA A 100 -5.12 -3.17 4.88
CA ALA A 100 -3.99 -2.25 4.94
C ALA A 100 -4.10 -1.21 6.07
N VAL A 101 -2.96 -0.86 6.65
CA VAL A 101 -2.82 0.21 7.64
C VAL A 101 -1.67 1.15 7.28
N VAL A 102 -1.82 2.42 7.65
CA VAL A 102 -0.70 3.35 7.87
C VAL A 102 -0.40 3.34 9.37
N GLU A 103 0.82 2.95 9.72
CA GLU A 103 1.31 2.88 11.09
C GLU A 103 2.19 4.09 11.42
N VAL A 104 1.97 4.68 12.60
CA VAL A 104 2.86 5.69 13.19
C VAL A 104 3.81 4.99 14.16
N THR A 105 5.12 5.15 13.96
CA THR A 105 6.16 4.50 14.76
C THR A 105 7.39 5.39 14.92
N ASP A 106 8.19 5.16 15.96
CA ASP A 106 9.54 5.74 16.12
C ASP A 106 10.65 4.72 15.82
N GLY A 107 10.27 3.56 15.27
CA GLY A 107 11.16 2.42 15.02
C GLY A 107 11.36 1.49 16.23
N GLU A 108 10.95 1.90 17.43
CA GLU A 108 10.97 1.07 18.64
C GLU A 108 9.56 0.59 19.03
N GLN A 109 8.57 1.46 18.95
CA GLN A 109 7.18 1.14 19.28
C GLN A 109 6.18 1.74 18.30
N THR A 110 5.09 1.00 18.07
CA THR A 110 3.92 1.47 17.34
C THR A 110 3.04 2.34 18.25
N TYR A 111 2.67 3.54 17.78
CA TYR A 111 1.81 4.46 18.52
C TYR A 111 0.34 4.34 18.13
N GLU A 112 0.03 4.29 16.83
CA GLU A 112 -1.34 4.18 16.31
C GLU A 112 -1.35 3.66 14.87
N ARG A 113 -2.48 3.08 14.44
CA ARG A 113 -2.72 2.58 13.09
C ARG A 113 -3.99 3.14 12.48
N PHE A 114 -3.92 3.52 11.21
CA PHE A 114 -5.02 4.12 10.47
C PHE A 114 -5.36 3.29 9.23
N THR A 115 -6.64 3.01 9.01
CA THR A 115 -7.14 2.22 7.87
C THR A 115 -8.04 3.04 6.96
N GLY A 116 -8.09 2.70 5.67
CA GLY A 116 -8.99 3.31 4.69
C GLY A 116 -8.66 4.76 4.35
N LYS A 117 -9.47 5.35 3.46
CA LYS A 117 -9.25 6.71 2.93
C LYS A 117 -8.98 7.75 4.03
N GLY A 118 -8.04 8.66 3.80
CA GLY A 118 -7.49 9.62 4.74
C GLY A 118 -6.63 9.00 5.83
N ALA A 119 -6.09 7.79 5.65
CA ALA A 119 -5.28 7.13 6.69
C ALA A 119 -3.98 7.89 6.95
N ARG A 120 -3.29 8.30 5.88
CA ARG A 120 -2.03 9.05 6.00
C ARG A 120 -2.26 10.42 6.65
N ASP A 121 -3.25 11.18 6.20
CA ASP A 121 -3.51 12.51 6.78
C ASP A 121 -3.89 12.43 8.26
N ARG A 122 -4.71 11.44 8.64
CA ARG A 122 -5.01 11.19 10.07
C ARG A 122 -3.79 10.77 10.87
N ALA A 123 -2.85 10.04 10.27
CA ALA A 123 -1.60 9.68 10.91
C ALA A 123 -0.73 10.92 11.15
N VAL A 124 -0.65 11.83 10.17
CA VAL A 124 0.04 13.12 10.30
C VAL A 124 -0.62 13.99 11.37
N ASP A 125 -1.94 14.15 11.34
CA ASP A 125 -2.69 14.93 12.33
C ASP A 125 -2.48 14.35 13.74
N TYR A 126 -2.52 13.03 13.89
CA TYR A 126 -2.27 12.37 15.17
C TYR A 126 -0.88 12.70 15.73
N VAL A 127 0.16 12.69 14.90
CA VAL A 127 1.50 13.08 15.32
C VAL A 127 1.51 14.52 15.86
N TYR A 128 1.01 15.48 15.09
CA TYR A 128 1.06 16.89 15.49
C TYR A 128 0.08 17.29 16.59
N GLU A 129 -0.98 16.52 16.83
CA GLU A 129 -1.96 16.81 17.88
C GLU A 129 -1.69 16.07 19.20
N LYS A 130 -0.97 14.94 19.15
CA LYS A 130 -0.84 14.02 20.30
C LYS A 130 0.60 13.71 20.70
N LEU A 131 1.56 13.78 19.78
CA LEU A 131 2.93 13.34 20.02
C LEU A 131 3.96 14.47 19.98
N ALA A 132 3.78 15.48 19.12
CA ALA A 132 4.64 16.66 18.99
C ALA A 132 4.05 17.89 19.71
#